data_AF-V7FSX7-F1
#
_entry.id   AF-V7FSX7-F1
#
_cell.length_a   1.000
_cell.length_b   1.000
_cell.length_c   1.000
_cell.angle_alpha   90.00
_cell.angle_beta   90.00
_cell.angle_gamma   90.00
#
_symmetry.space_group_name_H-M   'P 1'
#
loop_
_entity.id
_entity.type
_entity.pdbx_description
1 polymer ?
#
loop_
_entity_poly.entity_id
_entity_poly.type
_entity_poly.pdbx_seq_one_letter_code
_entity_poly.pdbx_strand_id
1 'polypeptide(L)' 'MSNAQVTRMKKRCVEVLSNEDTYDRDLRRLCLLISRR' A
#
# COMPACT_ATOMS: atom_id res chain seq x y z
N MET A 1 -10.98 9.17 -8.23
CA MET A 1 -10.41 9.42 -6.89
C MET A 1 -9.75 10.78 -6.89
N SER A 2 -9.90 11.56 -5.82
CA SER A 2 -9.13 12.79 -5.67
C SER A 2 -7.67 12.48 -5.34
N ASN A 3 -6.76 13.40 -5.68
CA ASN A 3 -5.34 13.24 -5.35
C ASN A 3 -5.11 13.00 -3.85
N ALA A 4 -5.90 13.64 -2.99
CA ALA A 4 -5.83 13.43 -1.55
C ALA A 4 -6.18 11.98 -1.13
N GLN A 5 -7.12 11.33 -1.81
CA GLN A 5 -7.45 9.93 -1.57
C GLN A 5 -6.30 9.01 -2.00
N VAL A 6 -5.70 9.26 -3.16
CA VAL A 6 -4.55 8.49 -3.67
C VAL A 6 -3.35 8.60 -2.73
N THR A 7 -3.03 9.81 -2.26
CA THR A 7 -1.92 10.02 -1.31
C THR A 7 -2.12 9.24 -0.01
N ARG A 8 -3.34 9.27 0.56
CA ARG A 8 -3.65 8.49 1.77
C ARG A 8 -3.56 6.99 1.54
N MET A 9 -4.02 6.51 0.37
CA MET A 9 -3.93 5.11 0.01
C MET A 9 -2.49 4.64 -0.12
N LYS A 10 -1.63 5.42 -0.80
CA LYS A 10 -0.19 5.14 -0.90
C LYS A 10 0.49 5.12 0.47
N LYS A 11 0.14 6.03 1.37
CA LYS A 11 0.66 6.04 2.75
C LYS A 11 0.37 4.72 3.47
N ARG A 12 -0.87 4.21 3.39
CA ARG A 12 -1.24 2.91 3.97
C ARG A 12 -0.50 1.74 3.33
N CYS A 13 -0.24 1.80 2.02
CA CYS A 13 0.55 0.78 1.33
C CYS A 13 1.98 0.70 1.90
N VAL A 14 2.59 1.84 2.25
CA VAL A 14 3.90 1.87 2.91
C VAL A 14 3.84 1.19 4.28
N GLU A 15 2.81 1.48 5.09
CA GLU A 15 2.63 0.84 6.39
C GLU A 15 2.49 -0.70 6.27
N VAL A 16 1.72 -1.17 5.28
CA VAL A 16 1.57 -2.61 5.00
C VAL A 16 2.90 -3.25 4.59
N LEU A 17 3.68 -2.58 3.75
CA LEU A 17 4.95 -3.11 3.27
C LEU A 17 6.01 -3.21 4.37
N SER A 18 5.95 -2.33 5.38
CA SER A 18 6.84 -2.35 6.54
C SER A 18 6.48 -3.41 7.60
N ASN A 19 5.30 -4.03 7.54
CA ASN A 19 4.82 -5.00 8.54
C ASN A 19 4.67 -6.39 7.92
N GLU A 20 5.80 -7.07 7.72
CA GLU A 20 5.88 -8.32 6.97
C GLU A 20 5.09 -9.48 7.58
N ASP A 21 5.00 -9.53 8.92
CA ASP A 21 4.36 -10.63 9.65
C ASP A 21 2.85 -10.41 9.91
N THR A 22 2.35 -9.19 9.65
CA THR A 22 0.97 -8.81 9.97
C THR A 22 0.03 -8.93 8.77
N TYR A 23 0.57 -8.81 7.55
CA TYR A 23 -0.23 -8.73 6.33
C TYR A 23 0.12 -9.85 5.37
N ASP A 24 -0.90 -10.38 4.69
CA ASP A 24 -0.71 -11.44 3.72
C ASP A 24 0.14 -11.00 2.52
N ARG A 25 0.77 -11.98 1.87
CA ARG A 25 1.66 -11.77 0.74
C ARG A 25 0.98 -11.07 -0.44
N ASP A 26 -0.31 -11.33 -0.67
CA ASP A 26 -1.03 -10.82 -1.82
C ASP A 26 -1.39 -9.34 -1.64
N LEU A 27 -1.79 -8.94 -0.44
CA LEU A 27 -2.01 -7.55 -0.04
C LEU A 27 -0.72 -6.74 -0.12
N ARG A 28 0.41 -7.29 0.33
CA ARG A 28 1.73 -6.67 0.16
C ARG A 28 2.07 -6.51 -1.33
N ARG A 29 1.78 -7.53 -2.16
CA ARG A 29 2.02 -7.46 -3.60
C ARG A 29 1.14 -6.41 -4.30
N LEU A 30 -0.12 -6.27 -3.89
CA LEU A 30 -1.01 -5.21 -4.35
C LEU A 30 -0.46 -3.82 -3.97
N CYS A 31 0.00 -3.65 -2.72
CA CYS A 31 0.59 -2.41 -2.22
C CYS A 31 1.84 -2.00 -3.01
N LEU A 32 2.67 -2.96 -3.45
CA LEU A 32 3.81 -2.72 -4.34
C LEU A 32 3.38 -2.20 -5.71
N LEU A 33 2.34 -2.78 -6.31
CA LEU A 33 1.83 -2.32 -7.61
C LEU A 33 1.23 -0.92 -7.53
N ILE A 34 0.53 -0.62 -6.43
CA ILE A 34 -0.08 0.68 -6.18
C ILE A 34 0.98 1.76 -5.92
N SER A 35 2.02 1.44 -5.13
CA SER A 35 3.03 2.43 -4.75
C SER A 35 3.95 2.84 -5.91
N ARG A 36 4.04 2.00 -6.95
CA ARG A 36 4.85 2.24 -8.15
C ARG A 36 4.17 3.10 -9.23
N ARG A 37 2.85 3.28 -9.16
CA ARG A 37 2.05 4.10 -10.08
C ARG A 37 1.72 5.42 -9.41
#